data_AF-A0A087EA03-F1
#
_entry.id   AF-A0A087EA03-F1
#
_cell.length_a   1.000
_cell.length_b   1.000
_cell.length_c   1.000
_cell.angle_alpha   90.00
_cell.angle_beta   90.00
_cell.angle_gamma   90.00
#
_symmetry.space_group_name_H-M   'P 1'
#
loop_
_entity.id
_entity.type
_entity.pdbx_description
1 polymer ?
#
loop_
_entity_poly.entity_id
_entity_poly.type
_entity_poly.pdbx_seq_one_letter_code
_entity_poly.pdbx_strand_id
1 'polypeptide(L)'
;MTAAAAPVPTDDQTFDAQAKPQEPHEPHEHYDFYAAGPFFNDEEIHSMERLEAVLESHGRKLFKPRFGEADKREHDAAWPRFCFEQDIDGIHDSDAVIANLIDGDTGTMFEIGYAYSRGMPVYAYYEGVKPADTINLMIAQSVSAVFAGPDDLAHWLETGEHTQPEFKQF
;
A
#
# COMPACT_ATOMS: atom_id res chain seq x y z
N MET A 1 -11.51 14.93 -20.52
CA MET A 1 -10.23 15.36 -21.10
C MET A 1 -9.22 14.33 -20.70
N THR A 2 -8.60 13.62 -21.64
CA THR A 2 -7.60 12.58 -21.33
C THR A 2 -6.29 13.27 -20.98
N ALA A 3 -5.87 13.17 -19.71
CA ALA A 3 -4.52 13.52 -19.31
C ALA A 3 -3.54 12.64 -20.11
N ALA A 4 -2.58 13.25 -20.79
CA ALA A 4 -1.53 12.51 -21.46
C ALA A 4 -0.64 11.91 -20.37
N ALA A 5 -0.44 10.58 -20.39
CA ALA A 5 0.48 9.92 -19.49
C ALA A 5 1.88 10.56 -19.63
N ALA A 6 2.48 10.94 -18.50
CA ALA A 6 3.85 11.42 -18.49
C ALA A 6 4.76 10.33 -19.11
N PRO A 7 5.70 10.70 -20.00
CA PRO A 7 6.60 9.71 -20.58
C PRO A 7 7.42 9.05 -19.47
N VAL A 8 7.55 7.72 -19.53
CA VAL A 8 8.51 6.99 -18.68
C VAL A 8 9.88 7.63 -18.91
N PRO A 9 10.60 8.08 -17.87
CA PRO A 9 11.91 8.68 -18.02
C PRO A 9 12.82 7.75 -18.83
N THR A 10 13.41 8.29 -19.90
CA THR A 10 14.32 7.56 -20.80
C THR A 10 15.79 7.76 -20.42
N ASP A 11 16.04 8.46 -19.32
CA ASP A 11 17.40 8.65 -18.85
C ASP A 11 17.97 7.32 -18.38
N ASP A 12 19.23 7.12 -18.79
CA ASP A 12 20.19 6.09 -18.39
C ASP A 12 20.45 6.14 -16.88
N GLN A 13 19.38 6.04 -16.08
CA GLN A 13 19.43 5.76 -14.65
C GLN A 13 19.78 4.29 -14.53
N THR A 14 21.06 4.01 -14.76
CA THR A 14 21.70 2.81 -14.24
C THR A 14 21.26 2.67 -12.79
N PHE A 15 20.52 1.60 -12.51
CA PHE A 15 20.21 1.20 -11.14
C PHE A 15 21.56 0.99 -10.44
N ASP A 16 22.00 2.00 -9.68
CA ASP A 16 23.22 1.89 -8.90
C ASP A 16 22.89 1.07 -7.66
N ALA A 17 23.09 -0.25 -7.78
CA ALA A 17 22.95 -1.19 -6.68
C ALA A 17 23.91 -0.89 -5.50
N GLN A 18 24.84 0.05 -5.67
CA GLN A 18 25.77 0.53 -4.65
C GLN A 18 25.47 1.96 -4.17
N ALA A 19 24.35 2.57 -4.61
CA ALA A 19 23.90 3.84 -4.08
C ALA A 19 23.86 3.75 -2.55
N LYS A 20 24.53 4.70 -1.90
CA LYS A 20 24.55 4.75 -0.43
C LYS A 20 23.09 4.83 0.06
N PRO A 21 22.76 4.20 1.21
CA PRO A 21 21.49 4.42 1.86
C PRO A 21 21.22 5.93 1.89
N GLN A 22 20.01 6.35 1.52
CA GLN A 22 19.60 7.74 1.64
C GLN A 22 19.95 8.22 3.06
N GLU A 23 20.50 9.44 3.15
CA GLU A 23 20.78 10.04 4.46
C GLU A 23 19.50 10.02 5.31
N PRO A 24 19.61 9.82 6.64
CA PRO A 24 18.44 9.74 7.50
C PRO A 24 17.58 10.99 7.29
N HIS A 25 16.35 10.75 6.82
CA HIS A 25 15.36 11.79 6.63
C HIS A 25 15.10 12.50 7.98
N GLU A 26 14.88 13.81 7.95
CA GLU A 26 14.46 14.59 9.14
C GLU A 26 13.21 13.94 9.77
N PRO A 27 12.94 14.10 11.08
CA PRO A 27 11.83 13.42 11.73
C PRO A 27 10.50 13.80 11.08
N HIS A 28 10.03 12.91 10.21
CA HIS A 28 8.73 12.98 9.60
C HIS A 28 7.67 12.46 10.58
N GLU A 29 6.43 12.74 10.22
CA GLU A 29 5.28 12.31 10.99
C GLU A 29 5.19 10.78 11.00
N HIS A 30 5.15 10.14 12.17
CA HIS A 30 5.04 8.67 12.29
C HIS A 30 3.59 8.19 12.10
N TYR A 31 3.41 7.02 11.47
CA TYR A 31 2.12 6.38 11.17
C TYR A 31 2.06 4.93 11.68
N ASP A 32 0.87 4.47 12.10
CA ASP A 32 0.67 3.06 12.46
C ASP A 32 0.66 2.18 11.20
N PHE A 33 0.08 2.67 10.10
CA PHE A 33 0.02 1.94 8.83
C PHE A 33 0.18 2.85 7.61
N TYR A 34 0.88 2.34 6.60
CA TYR A 34 0.76 2.78 5.22
C TYR A 34 -0.41 2.05 4.56
N ALA A 35 -1.45 2.78 4.14
CA ALA A 35 -2.63 2.23 3.50
C ALA A 35 -2.43 2.13 1.98
N ALA A 36 -1.88 1.01 1.54
CA ALA A 36 -1.65 0.68 0.13
C ALA A 36 -2.95 0.22 -0.55
N GLY A 37 -3.19 0.68 -1.77
CA GLY A 37 -4.32 0.22 -2.58
C GLY A 37 -4.71 1.17 -3.70
N PRO A 38 -5.46 0.68 -4.71
CA PRO A 38 -5.88 1.49 -5.84
C PRO A 38 -7.01 2.47 -5.48
N PHE A 39 -7.16 3.52 -6.29
CA PHE A 39 -8.18 4.55 -6.13
C PHE A 39 -8.61 5.14 -7.50
N PHE A 40 -8.59 4.32 -8.55
CA PHE A 40 -8.84 4.73 -9.94
C PHE A 40 -10.33 4.67 -10.33
N ASN A 41 -11.13 3.89 -9.60
CA ASN A 41 -12.57 3.78 -9.81
C ASN A 41 -13.37 3.77 -8.49
N ASP A 42 -14.70 3.94 -8.58
CA ASP A 42 -15.57 4.03 -7.41
C ASP A 42 -15.52 2.78 -6.52
N GLU A 43 -15.37 1.58 -7.08
CA GLU A 43 -15.32 0.34 -6.31
C GLU A 43 -14.05 0.26 -5.46
N GLU A 44 -12.91 0.56 -6.06
CA GLU A 44 -11.61 0.67 -5.40
C GLU A 44 -11.63 1.75 -4.31
N ILE A 45 -12.14 2.95 -4.61
CA ILE A 45 -12.26 4.05 -3.64
C ILE A 45 -13.10 3.63 -2.45
N HIS A 46 -14.30 3.06 -2.68
CA HIS A 46 -15.15 2.63 -1.57
C HIS A 46 -14.50 1.51 -0.74
N SER A 47 -13.73 0.62 -1.36
CA SER A 47 -12.98 -0.43 -0.66
C SER A 47 -11.89 0.17 0.24
N MET A 48 -11.12 1.14 -0.28
CA MET A 48 -10.15 1.89 0.51
C MET A 48 -10.79 2.68 1.65
N GLU A 49 -11.93 3.34 1.42
CA GLU A 49 -12.65 4.07 2.46
C GLU A 49 -13.10 3.16 3.61
N ARG A 50 -13.56 1.94 3.31
CA ARG A 50 -13.93 0.96 4.35
C ARG A 50 -12.72 0.49 5.15
N LEU A 51 -11.62 0.16 4.48
CA LEU A 51 -10.36 -0.20 5.11
C LEU A 51 -9.87 0.91 6.06
N GLU A 52 -9.77 2.13 5.54
CA GLU A 52 -9.32 3.29 6.29
C GLU A 52 -10.23 3.61 7.49
N ALA A 53 -11.56 3.59 7.28
CA ALA A 53 -12.51 3.89 8.33
C ALA A 53 -12.43 2.90 9.51
N VAL A 54 -12.19 1.62 9.25
CA VAL A 54 -11.99 0.64 10.33
C VAL A 54 -10.74 0.96 11.12
N LEU A 55 -9.61 1.21 10.45
CA LEU A 55 -8.36 1.52 11.13
C LEU A 55 -8.46 2.83 11.94
N GLU A 56 -8.99 3.89 11.35
CA GLU A 56 -9.13 5.20 11.99
C GLU A 56 -10.12 5.18 13.16
N SER A 57 -11.24 4.44 13.04
CA SER A 57 -12.18 4.27 14.15
C SER A 57 -11.59 3.51 15.34
N HIS A 58 -10.52 2.73 15.12
CA HIS A 58 -9.73 2.06 16.16
C HIS A 58 -8.48 2.86 16.57
N GLY A 59 -8.44 4.15 16.25
CA GLY A 59 -7.39 5.08 16.68
C GLY A 59 -6.05 4.91 15.95
N ARG A 60 -6.03 4.19 14.82
CA ARG A 60 -4.83 4.05 13.99
C ARG A 60 -4.63 5.28 13.13
N LYS A 61 -3.38 5.72 13.04
CA LYS A 61 -2.94 6.81 12.21
C LYS A 61 -2.38 6.27 10.89
N LEU A 62 -2.86 6.82 9.77
CA LEU A 62 -2.59 6.27 8.45
C LEU A 62 -1.82 7.25 7.58
N PHE A 63 -0.81 6.74 6.87
CA PHE A 63 -0.36 7.37 5.63
C PHE A 63 -1.26 6.90 4.49
N LYS A 64 -1.77 7.83 3.68
CA LYS A 64 -2.74 7.57 2.61
C LYS A 64 -2.22 8.17 1.29
N PRO A 65 -1.61 7.36 0.40
CA PRO A 65 -1.02 7.85 -0.86
C PRO A 65 -1.99 8.68 -1.70
N ARG A 66 -3.26 8.26 -1.74
CA ARG A 66 -4.34 8.94 -2.48
C ARG A 66 -4.59 10.40 -2.08
N PHE A 67 -4.15 10.82 -0.90
CA PHE A 67 -4.30 12.18 -0.38
C PHE A 67 -2.99 12.96 -0.27
N GLY A 68 -1.89 12.42 -0.83
CA GLY A 68 -0.60 13.11 -0.86
C GLY A 68 -0.69 14.49 -1.51
N GLU A 69 0.38 15.29 -1.40
CA GLU A 69 0.40 16.67 -1.94
C GLU A 69 0.35 16.74 -3.49
N ALA A 70 0.14 15.60 -4.15
CA ALA A 70 0.07 15.38 -5.57
C ALA A 70 -0.85 16.37 -6.32
N ASP A 71 -1.97 16.77 -5.72
CA ASP A 71 -2.95 17.65 -6.38
C ASP A 71 -2.38 19.06 -6.69
N LYS A 72 -1.28 19.46 -6.04
CA LYS A 72 -0.69 20.80 -6.20
C LYS A 72 0.25 20.92 -7.40
N ARG A 73 0.65 19.81 -8.06
CA ARG A 73 1.77 19.81 -9.03
C ARG A 73 1.62 18.86 -10.23
N GLU A 74 0.44 18.32 -10.54
CA GLU A 74 0.25 17.33 -11.63
C GLU A 74 0.78 17.77 -13.01
N HIS A 75 0.90 19.08 -13.26
CA HIS A 75 1.48 19.63 -14.50
C HIS A 75 3.02 19.77 -14.52
N ASP A 76 3.71 19.39 -13.44
CA ASP A 76 5.17 19.43 -13.34
C ASP A 76 5.78 18.09 -13.82
N ALA A 77 6.81 18.14 -14.66
CA ALA A 77 7.50 16.93 -15.12
C ALA A 77 8.21 16.17 -13.98
N ALA A 78 8.54 16.85 -12.88
CA ALA A 78 9.09 16.22 -11.68
C ALA A 78 8.04 15.53 -10.80
N TRP A 79 6.74 15.74 -11.08
CA TRP A 79 5.63 15.26 -10.25
C TRP A 79 5.62 13.74 -10.05
N PRO A 80 5.80 12.88 -11.08
CA PRO A 80 5.78 11.43 -10.86
C PRO A 80 6.87 10.96 -9.90
N ARG A 81 8.08 11.55 -10.01
CA ARG A 81 9.19 11.21 -9.11
C ARG A 81 8.93 11.68 -7.69
N PHE A 82 8.35 12.86 -7.53
CA PHE A 82 7.96 13.39 -6.23
C PHE A 82 6.93 12.49 -5.54
N CYS A 83 5.86 12.08 -6.23
CA CYS A 83 4.87 11.16 -5.66
C CYS A 83 5.51 9.83 -5.27
N PHE A 84 6.34 9.26 -6.16
CA PHE A 84 7.08 8.03 -5.86
C PHE A 84 7.95 8.15 -4.60
N GLU A 85 8.67 9.26 -4.43
CA GLU A 85 9.48 9.50 -3.23
C GLU A 85 8.63 9.68 -1.98
N GLN A 86 7.50 10.40 -2.07
CA GLN A 86 6.57 10.55 -0.95
C GLN A 86 5.97 9.21 -0.50
N ASP A 87 5.64 8.33 -1.45
CA ASP A 87 5.10 7.01 -1.15
C ASP A 87 6.18 6.15 -0.46
N ILE A 88 7.41 6.15 -0.97
CA ILE A 88 8.54 5.45 -0.32
C ILE A 88 8.77 5.97 1.10
N ASP A 89 8.78 7.28 1.29
CA ASP A 89 8.92 7.90 2.62
C ASP A 89 7.74 7.53 3.53
N GLY A 90 6.51 7.52 3.00
CA GLY A 90 5.33 7.05 3.74
C GLY A 90 5.44 5.61 4.24
N ILE A 91 6.01 4.72 3.44
CA ILE A 91 6.31 3.34 3.88
C ILE A 91 7.47 3.37 4.90
N HIS A 92 8.43 4.29 4.82
CA HIS A 92 9.51 4.40 5.81
C HIS A 92 9.00 4.87 7.18
N ASP A 93 8.03 5.77 7.18
CA ASP A 93 7.49 6.42 8.38
C ASP A 93 6.31 5.65 9.01
N SER A 94 6.02 4.45 8.51
CA SER A 94 4.93 3.59 9.00
C SER A 94 5.44 2.37 9.75
N ASP A 95 4.71 1.90 10.77
CA ASP A 95 5.04 0.65 11.48
C ASP A 95 4.77 -0.61 10.64
N ALA A 96 3.79 -0.55 9.74
CA ALA A 96 3.41 -1.65 8.86
C ALA A 96 2.77 -1.14 7.56
N VAL A 97 2.67 -2.02 6.56
CA VAL A 97 1.83 -1.82 5.37
C VAL A 97 0.54 -2.61 5.52
N ILE A 98 -0.60 -2.00 5.20
CA ILE A 98 -1.85 -2.73 4.96
C ILE A 98 -2.29 -2.47 3.51
N ALA A 99 -2.35 -3.55 2.72
CA ALA A 99 -2.48 -3.50 1.28
C ALA A 99 -3.81 -4.08 0.81
N ASN A 100 -4.62 -3.26 0.15
CA ASN A 100 -5.84 -3.69 -0.49
C ASN A 100 -5.54 -4.41 -1.81
N LEU A 101 -5.94 -5.67 -1.90
CA LEU A 101 -5.63 -6.54 -3.04
C LEU A 101 -6.67 -6.46 -4.17
N ILE A 102 -7.69 -5.60 -4.06
CA ILE A 102 -8.71 -5.42 -5.10
C ILE A 102 -8.05 -5.17 -6.46
N ASP A 103 -8.53 -5.87 -7.48
CA ASP A 103 -8.08 -5.82 -8.88
C ASP A 103 -6.59 -6.08 -9.15
N GLY A 104 -5.79 -6.41 -8.13
CA GLY A 104 -4.39 -6.78 -8.28
C GLY A 104 -3.50 -5.63 -8.75
N ASP A 105 -3.74 -4.41 -8.26
CA ASP A 105 -3.00 -3.21 -8.66
C ASP A 105 -1.47 -3.39 -8.55
N THR A 106 -0.77 -3.12 -9.65
CA THR A 106 0.68 -3.31 -9.73
C THR A 106 1.47 -2.35 -8.84
N GLY A 107 0.93 -1.15 -8.55
CA GLY A 107 1.55 -0.22 -7.61
C GLY A 107 1.56 -0.79 -6.20
N THR A 108 0.40 -1.28 -5.76
CA THR A 108 0.21 -1.98 -4.49
C THR A 108 1.14 -3.20 -4.38
N MET A 109 1.30 -3.99 -5.45
CA MET A 109 2.23 -5.14 -5.43
C MET A 109 3.70 -4.72 -5.27
N PHE A 110 4.10 -3.59 -5.86
CA PHE A 110 5.43 -3.03 -5.66
C PHE A 110 5.64 -2.63 -4.19
N GLU A 111 4.67 -1.96 -3.58
CA GLU A 111 4.72 -1.52 -2.18
C GLU A 111 4.82 -2.71 -1.21
N ILE A 112 4.06 -3.78 -1.45
CA ILE A 112 4.15 -5.04 -0.70
C ILE A 112 5.57 -5.62 -0.78
N GLY A 113 6.10 -5.77 -1.99
CA GLY A 113 7.44 -6.33 -2.21
C GLY A 113 8.53 -5.46 -1.57
N TYR A 114 8.40 -4.14 -1.70
CA TYR A 114 9.32 -3.17 -1.11
C TYR A 114 9.33 -3.27 0.42
N ALA A 115 8.16 -3.24 1.08
CA ALA A 115 8.04 -3.37 2.52
C ALA A 115 8.56 -4.73 3.03
N TYR A 116 8.23 -5.83 2.35
CA TYR A 116 8.73 -7.16 2.68
C TYR A 116 10.26 -7.23 2.68
N SER A 117 10.90 -6.65 1.65
CA SER A 117 12.37 -6.64 1.54
C SER A 117 13.07 -5.94 2.71
N ARG A 118 12.35 -5.03 3.40
CA ARG A 118 12.83 -4.27 4.56
C ARG A 118 12.50 -4.95 5.89
N GLY A 119 11.86 -6.12 5.87
CA GLY A 119 11.42 -6.81 7.08
C GLY A 119 10.26 -6.12 7.80
N MET A 120 9.53 -5.25 7.11
CA MET A 120 8.34 -4.62 7.66
C MET A 120 7.15 -5.61 7.63
N PRO A 121 6.29 -5.61 8.66
CA PRO A 121 5.03 -6.33 8.61
C PRO A 121 4.16 -5.81 7.45
N VAL A 122 3.65 -6.74 6.64
CA VAL A 122 2.67 -6.44 5.59
C VAL A 122 1.40 -7.23 5.87
N TYR A 123 0.26 -6.57 5.83
CA TYR A 123 -1.06 -7.19 5.96
C TYR A 123 -1.83 -7.01 4.66
N ALA A 124 -2.51 -8.05 4.19
CA ALA A 124 -3.40 -7.95 3.05
C ALA A 124 -4.83 -7.69 3.51
N TYR A 125 -5.55 -6.91 2.72
CA TYR A 125 -6.98 -6.69 2.84
C TYR A 125 -7.62 -7.12 1.53
N TYR A 126 -8.49 -8.13 1.56
CA TYR A 126 -9.16 -8.63 0.36
C TYR A 126 -10.62 -8.95 0.66
N GLU A 127 -11.48 -7.97 0.41
CA GLU A 127 -12.89 -8.06 0.75
C GLU A 127 -13.60 -9.20 0.03
N GLY A 128 -14.33 -10.01 0.79
CA GLY A 128 -15.18 -11.05 0.24
C GLY A 128 -14.42 -12.20 -0.41
N VAL A 129 -13.13 -12.39 -0.06
CA VAL A 129 -12.32 -13.53 -0.50
C VAL A 129 -12.99 -14.87 -0.19
N LYS A 130 -12.98 -15.77 -1.17
CA LYS A 130 -13.58 -17.10 -1.12
C LYS A 130 -12.51 -18.17 -1.28
N PRO A 131 -12.77 -19.42 -0.82
CA PRO A 131 -11.85 -20.55 -1.01
C PRO A 131 -11.44 -20.83 -2.47
N ALA A 132 -12.26 -20.43 -3.44
CA ALA A 132 -11.97 -20.59 -4.86
C ALA A 132 -11.07 -19.49 -5.44
N ASP A 133 -10.96 -18.35 -4.77
CA ASP A 133 -10.16 -17.21 -5.21
C ASP A 133 -8.67 -17.52 -5.08
N THR A 134 -7.87 -16.78 -5.84
CA THR A 134 -6.43 -17.01 -5.93
C THR A 134 -5.70 -15.72 -5.59
N ILE A 135 -4.79 -15.82 -4.64
CA ILE A 135 -3.80 -14.76 -4.37
C ILE A 135 -2.48 -15.25 -4.95
N ASN A 136 -1.77 -14.38 -5.67
CA ASN A 136 -0.48 -14.74 -6.23
C ASN A 136 0.47 -15.24 -5.12
N LEU A 137 1.20 -16.32 -5.38
CA LEU A 137 2.10 -16.96 -4.41
C LEU A 137 3.05 -15.94 -3.76
N MET A 138 3.65 -15.04 -4.55
CA MET A 138 4.63 -14.08 -4.03
C MET A 138 3.97 -13.15 -3.01
N ILE A 139 2.73 -12.74 -3.25
CA ILE A 139 1.97 -11.86 -2.35
C ILE A 139 1.52 -12.63 -1.12
N ALA A 140 0.92 -13.81 -1.31
CA ALA A 140 0.45 -14.66 -0.21
C ALA A 140 1.57 -15.05 0.76
N GLN A 141 2.80 -15.20 0.27
CA GLN A 141 3.99 -15.51 1.09
C GLN A 141 4.67 -14.27 1.67
N SER A 142 4.34 -13.07 1.19
CA SER A 142 4.94 -11.81 1.67
C SER A 142 4.10 -11.14 2.77
N VAL A 143 2.84 -11.54 2.96
CA VAL A 143 1.94 -10.97 3.96
C VAL A 143 1.85 -11.83 5.23
N SER A 144 1.70 -11.17 6.37
CA SER A 144 1.56 -11.78 7.69
C SER A 144 0.13 -12.27 7.97
N ALA A 145 -0.88 -11.64 7.37
CA ALA A 145 -2.28 -12.03 7.45
C ALA A 145 -3.06 -11.50 6.24
N VAL A 146 -4.22 -12.10 5.95
CA VAL A 146 -5.19 -11.60 4.95
C VAL A 146 -6.52 -11.37 5.63
N PHE A 147 -6.97 -10.12 5.71
CA PHE A 147 -8.27 -9.76 6.26
C PHE A 147 -9.36 -9.82 5.18
N ALA A 148 -10.42 -10.57 5.44
CA ALA A 148 -11.50 -10.80 4.49
C ALA A 148 -12.52 -9.63 4.38
N GLY A 149 -12.31 -8.57 5.17
CA GLY A 149 -13.13 -7.36 5.13
C GLY A 149 -13.07 -6.55 6.42
N PRO A 150 -13.91 -5.49 6.52
CA PRO A 150 -13.93 -4.56 7.65
C PRO A 150 -14.08 -5.23 9.01
N ASP A 151 -15.03 -6.17 9.12
CA ASP A 151 -15.38 -6.81 10.40
C ASP A 151 -14.26 -7.74 10.92
N ASP A 152 -13.57 -8.44 10.01
CA ASP A 152 -12.43 -9.31 10.36
C ASP A 152 -11.23 -8.47 10.83
N LEU A 153 -10.94 -7.37 10.13
CA LEU A 153 -9.91 -6.42 10.55
C LEU A 153 -10.24 -5.77 11.89
N ALA A 154 -11.49 -5.32 12.10
CA ALA A 154 -11.95 -4.76 13.37
C ALA A 154 -11.79 -5.77 14.51
N HIS A 155 -12.23 -7.02 14.30
CA HIS A 155 -12.08 -8.07 15.29
C HIS A 155 -10.62 -8.27 15.71
N TRP A 156 -9.70 -8.35 14.75
CA TRP A 156 -8.27 -8.47 15.04
C TRP A 156 -7.71 -7.25 15.80
N LEU A 157 -8.14 -6.03 15.46
CA LEU A 157 -7.73 -4.82 16.18
C LEU A 157 -8.21 -4.80 17.63
N GLU A 158 -9.38 -5.38 17.91
CA GLU A 158 -10.00 -5.45 19.24
C GLU A 158 -9.43 -6.58 20.11
N THR A 159 -9.18 -7.75 19.52
CA THR A 159 -8.88 -8.99 20.27
C THR A 159 -7.44 -9.49 20.07
N GLY A 160 -6.78 -9.10 18.99
CA GLY A 160 -5.52 -9.68 18.51
C GLY A 160 -5.69 -11.07 17.89
N GLU A 161 -6.91 -11.59 17.78
CA GLU A 161 -7.21 -12.89 17.19
C GLU A 161 -7.59 -12.73 15.72
N HIS A 162 -7.04 -13.58 14.85
CA HIS A 162 -7.38 -13.62 13.43
C HIS A 162 -7.30 -15.06 12.91
N THR A 163 -8.23 -15.44 12.05
CA THR A 163 -8.22 -16.72 11.35
C THR A 163 -8.04 -16.46 9.86
N GLN A 164 -6.92 -16.94 9.32
CA GLN A 164 -6.61 -16.79 7.90
C GLN A 164 -7.75 -17.36 7.03
N PRO A 165 -8.31 -16.58 6.09
CA PRO A 165 -9.29 -17.09 5.16
C PRO A 165 -8.68 -18.15 4.23
N GLU A 166 -9.50 -19.07 3.75
CA GLU A 166 -9.08 -20.03 2.73
C GLU A 166 -9.03 -19.36 1.36
N PHE A 167 -7.94 -19.56 0.63
CA PHE A 167 -7.75 -19.18 -0.77
C PHE A 167 -6.65 -20.05 -1.39
N LYS A 168 -6.58 -20.05 -2.72
CA LYS A 168 -5.50 -20.73 -3.45
C LYS A 168 -4.30 -19.80 -3.61
N GLN A 169 -3.11 -20.40 -3.63
CA GLN A 169 -1.87 -19.70 -3.95
C GLN A 169 -1.37 -20.20 -5.30
N PHE A 170 -1.04 -19.29 -6.21
CA PHE A 170 -0.55 -19.62 -7.54
C PHE A 170 0.57 -18.67 -8.00
#